data_AF-A0A1L5P7B5-F1
#
_entry.id   AF-A0A1L5P7B5-F1
#
_cell.length_a   1.000
_cell.length_b   1.000
_cell.length_c   1.000
_cell.angle_alpha   90.00
_cell.angle_beta   90.00
_cell.angle_gamma   90.00
#
_symmetry.space_group_name_H-M   'P 1'
#
loop_
_entity.id
_entity.type
_entity.pdbx_description
1 polymer ?
#
loop_
_entity_poly.entity_id
_entity_poly.type
_entity_poly.pdbx_seq_one_letter_code
_entity_poly.pdbx_strand_id
1 'polypeptide(L)' 'MNEALPLFETSELKQLRSECEDLVKKLQRGGRDARSRIRMEQKLALARAKQIKLELQLGLGRRS' A
#
# COMPACT_ATOMS: atom_id res chain seq x y z
N MET A 1 5.03 -5.95 -26.57
CA MET A 1 5.47 -7.05 -25.67
C MET A 1 4.56 -7.06 -24.46
N ASN A 2 3.76 -8.12 -24.33
CA ASN A 2 2.84 -8.48 -23.23
C ASN A 2 1.77 -7.47 -22.77
N GLU A 3 0.73 -7.29 -23.60
CA GLU A 3 -0.53 -6.60 -23.26
C GLU A 3 -1.52 -7.52 -22.48
N ALA A 4 -1.03 -8.26 -21.49
CA ALA A 4 -1.83 -9.24 -20.74
C ALA A 4 -1.73 -9.11 -19.20
N LEU A 5 -1.22 -7.99 -18.68
CA LEU A 5 -1.07 -7.75 -17.24
C LEU A 5 -1.79 -6.50 -16.69
N PRO A 6 -3.10 -6.25 -16.93
CA PRO A 6 -3.75 -5.11 -16.27
C PRO A 6 -4.84 -5.46 -15.26
N LEU A 7 -5.40 -6.68 -15.19
CA LEU A 7 -6.56 -6.93 -14.32
C LEU A 7 -6.17 -7.43 -12.91
N PHE A 8 -5.19 -8.32 -12.84
CA PHE A 8 -4.77 -8.92 -11.57
C PHE A 8 -3.98 -7.90 -10.74
N GLU A 9 -3.05 -7.21 -11.39
CA GLU A 9 -2.18 -6.20 -10.81
C GLU A 9 -2.97 -4.95 -10.39
N THR A 10 -4.03 -4.56 -11.12
CA THR A 10 -4.87 -3.42 -10.68
C THR A 10 -5.77 -3.78 -9.50
N SER A 11 -6.24 -5.03 -9.43
CA SER A 11 -6.99 -5.53 -8.28
C SER A 11 -6.11 -5.61 -7.03
N GLU A 12 -4.89 -6.14 -7.19
CA GLU A 12 -3.88 -6.16 -6.13
C GLU A 12 -3.51 -4.74 -5.69
N LEU A 13 -3.33 -3.80 -6.64
CA LEU A 13 -3.07 -2.39 -6.32
C LEU A 13 -4.19 -1.77 -5.48
N LYS A 14 -5.44 -2.03 -5.86
CA LYS A 14 -6.62 -1.51 -5.16
C LYS A 14 -6.70 -2.07 -3.74
N GLN A 15 -6.43 -3.36 -3.57
CA GLN A 15 -6.41 -3.99 -2.26
C GLN A 15 -5.29 -3.42 -1.38
N LEU A 16 -4.10 -3.23 -1.95
CA LEU A 16 -2.96 -2.64 -1.23
C LEU A 16 -3.22 -1.19 -0.80
N ARG A 17 -3.87 -0.40 -1.66
CA ARG A 17 -4.29 0.97 -1.32
C ARG A 17 -5.27 0.98 -0.16
N SER A 18 -6.26 0.10 -0.18
CA SER A 18 -7.22 -0.05 0.93
C SER A 18 -6.52 -0.45 2.23
N GLU A 19 -5.55 -1.36 2.19
CA GLU A 19 -4.79 -1.78 3.36
C GLU A 19 -3.96 -0.61 3.94
N CYS A 20 -3.31 0.16 3.09
CA CYS A 20 -2.59 1.37 3.48
C CYS A 20 -3.52 2.39 4.16
N GLU A 21 -4.69 2.66 3.58
CA GLU A 21 -5.68 3.59 4.16
C GLU A 21 -6.19 3.10 5.51
N ASP A 22 -6.49 1.83 5.65
CA ASP A 22 -6.95 1.24 6.91
C ASP A 22 -5.88 1.29 7.99
N LEU A 23 -4.61 1.04 7.64
CA LEU A 23 -3.48 1.17 8.56
C LEU A 23 -3.29 2.63 9.00
N VAL A 24 -3.42 3.59 8.09
CA VAL A 24 -3.35 5.03 8.42
C VAL A 24 -4.50 5.43 9.34
N LYS A 25 -5.75 5.06 9.01
CA LYS A 25 -6.91 5.32 9.87
C LYS A 25 -6.73 4.71 11.26
N LYS A 26 -6.20 3.49 11.33
CA LYS A 26 -5.87 2.83 12.60
C LYS A 26 -4.82 3.62 13.37
N LEU A 27 -3.73 4.04 12.73
CA LEU A 27 -2.68 4.83 13.38
C LEU A 27 -3.20 6.20 13.90
N GLN A 28 -4.10 6.85 13.15
CA GLN A 28 -4.70 8.13 13.52
C GLN A 28 -5.66 8.06 14.72
N ARG A 29 -6.40 6.94 14.88
CA ARG A 29 -7.35 6.75 15.99
C ARG A 29 -6.71 6.76 17.39
N GLY A 30 -5.38 6.69 17.50
CA GLY A 30 -4.69 6.70 18.78
C GLY A 30 -5.00 5.47 19.65
N GLY A 31 -4.67 5.54 20.94
CA GLY A 31 -5.04 4.50 21.92
C GLY A 31 -4.22 3.19 21.86
N ARG A 32 -3.06 3.18 21.20
CA ARG A 32 -2.17 2.02 21.15
C ARG A 32 -0.85 2.30 21.84
N ASP A 33 -0.27 1.25 22.42
CA ASP A 33 1.08 1.31 22.98
C ASP A 33 2.12 1.64 21.89
N ALA A 34 3.22 2.27 22.30
CA ALA A 34 4.28 2.73 21.39
C ALA A 34 4.85 1.59 20.53
N ARG A 35 4.99 0.39 21.09
CA ARG A 35 5.54 -0.78 20.36
C ARG A 35 4.57 -1.28 19.30
N SER A 36 3.28 -1.31 19.58
CA SER A 36 2.25 -1.65 18.59
C SER A 36 2.12 -0.59 17.52
N ARG A 37 2.29 0.69 17.87
CA ARG A 37 2.36 1.79 16.90
C ARG A 37 3.54 1.62 15.94
N ILE A 38 4.75 1.40 16.46
CA ILE A 38 5.96 1.17 15.65
C ILE A 38 5.78 -0.03 14.70
N ARG A 39 5.20 -1.14 15.20
CA ARG A 39 4.92 -2.31 14.34
C ARG A 39 3.92 -2.00 13.23
N MET A 40 2.90 -1.18 13.48
CA MET A 40 1.95 -0.75 12.45
C MET A 40 2.58 0.23 11.45
N GLU A 41 3.42 1.14 11.90
CA GLU A 41 4.17 2.06 11.03
C GLU A 41 5.12 1.28 10.11
N GLN A 42 5.81 0.25 10.62
CA GLN A 42 6.62 -0.66 9.80
C GLN A 42 5.79 -1.42 8.77
N LYS A 43 4.62 -1.94 9.16
CA LYS A 43 3.69 -2.59 8.22
C LYS A 43 3.23 -1.64 7.12
N LEU A 44 2.88 -0.41 7.48
CA LEU A 44 2.49 0.63 6.53
C LEU A 44 3.62 0.96 5.55
N ALA A 45 4.86 1.07 6.04
CA ALA A 45 6.02 1.33 5.18
C ALA A 45 6.25 0.19 4.17
N LEU A 46 6.14 -1.07 4.60
CA LEU A 46 6.25 -2.23 3.72
C LEU A 46 5.12 -2.29 2.69
N ALA A 47 3.88 -2.00 3.11
CA ALA A 47 2.73 -1.95 2.21
C ALA A 47 2.89 -0.85 1.17
N ARG A 48 3.33 0.36 1.56
CA ARG A 48 3.62 1.45 0.61
C ARG A 48 4.74 1.11 -0.36
N ALA A 49 5.82 0.46 0.09
CA ALA A 49 6.90 0.04 -0.79
C ALA A 49 6.41 -0.96 -1.85
N LYS A 50 5.57 -1.92 -1.46
CA LYS A 50 4.90 -2.83 -2.40
C LYS A 50 3.97 -2.09 -3.36
N GLN A 51 3.21 -1.11 -2.87
CA GLN A 51 2.33 -0.27 -3.71
C GLN A 51 3.13 0.42 -4.81
N ILE A 52 4.20 1.12 -4.43
CA ILE A 52 5.06 1.87 -5.34
C ILE A 52 5.69 0.93 -6.36
N LYS A 53 6.18 -0.24 -5.93
CA LYS A 53 6.73 -1.25 -6.84
C LYS A 53 5.70 -1.69 -7.89
N LEU A 54 4.47 -1.95 -7.46
CA LEU A 54 3.40 -2.38 -8.35
C LEU A 54 2.96 -1.24 -9.29
N GLU A 55 2.89 -0.01 -8.79
CA GLU A 55 2.61 1.19 -9.61
C GLU A 55 3.69 1.44 -10.65
N LEU A 56 4.96 1.20 -10.34
CA LEU A 56 6.06 1.27 -11.30
C LEU A 56 5.95 0.16 -12.35
N GLN A 57 5.63 -1.08 -11.95
CA GLN A 57 5.42 -2.19 -12.88
C GLN A 57 4.25 -1.95 -13.83
N LEU A 58 3.19 -1.29 -13.37
CA LEU A 58 2.02 -0.93 -14.17
C LEU A 58 2.20 0.36 -14.99
N GLY A 59 3.36 1.01 -14.92
CA GLY A 59 3.59 2.31 -15.57
C GLY A 59 2.77 3.47 -14.99
N LEU A 60 2.16 3.26 -13.82
CA LEU A 60 1.36 4.25 -13.09
C LEU A 60 2.21 5.20 -12.22
N GLY A 61 3.50 4.89 -12.03
CA GLY A 61 4.45 5.65 -11.18
C GLY A 61 4.80 7.08 -11.65
N ARG A 62 4.08 7.65 -12.63
CA ARG A 62 4.14 9.06 -13.01
C ARG A 62 2.74 9.66 -13.08
N ARG A 63 2.15 9.98 -11.93
CA ARG A 63 1.19 11.09 -11.75
C ARG A 63 0.68 11.13 -10.31
N SER A 64 1.37 11.87 -9.46
CA SER A 64 0.84 12.88 -8.52
C SER A 64 2.00 13.50 -7.75
#